data_AF-A0A1H0M206-F1
#
_entry.id   AF-A0A1H0M206-F1
#
_cell.length_a   1.000
_cell.length_b   1.000
_cell.length_c   1.000
_cell.angle_alpha   90.00
_cell.angle_beta   90.00
_cell.angle_gamma   90.00
#
_symmetry.space_group_name_H-M   'P 1'
#
loop_
_entity.id
_entity.type
_entity.pdbx_description
1 polymer ?
#
loop_
_entity_poly.entity_id
_entity_poly.type
_entity_poly.pdbx_seq_one_letter_code
_entity_poly.pdbx_strand_id
1 'polypeptide(L)'
;MLSRPYAHAEIRKIVIERPAAQARFAPDVDCRGLALDARRVKSFLRHAALTDSGSYRRNAILDDCSADATVVFSDGRTATVSIDSGTGWGTVSLGRSRFLACDACVDILQPDFNFDPRRRPSDAER
;
A
#
# COMPACT_ATOMS: atom_id res chain seq x y z
N MET A 1 -17.15 -6.92 10.13
CA MET A 1 -16.40 -5.66 9.90
C MET A 1 -14.94 -6.01 9.75
N LEU A 2 -14.31 -5.67 8.63
CA LEU A 2 -12.85 -5.83 8.49
C LEU A 2 -12.17 -4.77 9.37
N SER A 3 -11.19 -5.20 10.19
CA SER A 3 -10.49 -4.31 11.12
C SER A 3 -9.49 -3.44 10.37
N ARG A 4 -9.48 -2.13 10.63
CA ARG A 4 -8.50 -1.16 10.09
C ARG A 4 -7.54 -0.72 11.19
N PRO A 5 -6.49 -1.51 11.48
CA PRO A 5 -5.67 -1.32 12.68
C PRO A 5 -4.84 -0.03 12.68
N TYR A 6 -4.64 0.60 11.52
CA TYR A 6 -3.84 1.81 11.37
C TYR A 6 -4.66 3.06 11.01
N ALA A 7 -6.00 2.99 11.01
CA ALA A 7 -6.89 4.08 10.62
C ALA A 7 -6.63 5.39 11.40
N HIS A 8 -6.28 5.26 12.67
CA HIS A 8 -6.02 6.35 13.61
C HIS A 8 -4.61 6.31 14.19
N ALA A 9 -3.70 5.54 13.58
CA ALA A 9 -2.33 5.46 14.06
C ALA A 9 -1.62 6.81 13.83
N GLU A 10 -1.04 7.36 14.89
CA GLU A 10 -0.24 8.56 14.77
C GLU A 10 1.14 8.22 14.21
N ILE A 11 1.49 8.86 13.09
CA ILE A 11 2.75 8.64 12.39
C ILE A 11 3.69 9.79 12.71
N ARG A 12 4.83 9.46 13.32
CA ARG A 12 5.90 10.41 13.65
C ARG A 12 6.79 10.67 12.45
N LYS A 13 7.17 9.62 11.70
CA LYS A 13 8.10 9.73 10.56
C LYS A 13 7.79 8.70 9.48
N ILE A 14 7.98 9.07 8.23
CA ILE A 14 7.99 8.17 7.08
C ILE A 14 9.33 8.35 6.36
N VAL A 15 10.02 7.25 6.09
CA VAL A 15 11.27 7.21 5.35
C VAL A 15 11.07 6.34 4.12
N ILE A 16 11.41 6.89 2.96
CA ILE A 16 11.31 6.22 1.67
C ILE A 16 12.69 6.29 1.05
N GLU A 17 13.42 5.18 1.07
CA GLU A 17 14.79 5.12 0.51
C GLU A 17 14.76 5.05 -1.01
N ARG A 18 13.76 4.36 -1.57
CA ARG A 18 13.55 4.20 -3.01
C ARG A 18 12.09 4.48 -3.34
N PRO A 19 11.78 5.69 -3.83
CA PRO A 19 10.41 6.06 -4.17
C PRO A 19 9.84 5.27 -5.36
N ALA A 20 10.68 4.92 -6.35
CA ALA A 20 10.24 4.23 -7.55
C ALA A 20 9.78 2.79 -7.24
N ALA A 21 8.62 2.41 -7.76
CA ALA A 21 8.13 1.04 -7.66
C ALA A 21 9.03 0.08 -8.46
N GLN A 22 9.09 -1.16 -8.00
CA GLN A 22 9.89 -2.22 -8.58
C GLN A 22 9.03 -3.45 -8.81
N ALA A 23 9.36 -4.18 -9.88
CA ALA A 23 8.78 -5.48 -10.16
C ALA A 23 9.12 -6.48 -9.04
N ARG A 24 8.13 -7.24 -8.58
CA ARG A 24 8.29 -8.24 -7.51
C ARG A 24 8.44 -9.66 -8.00
N PHE A 25 7.60 -10.09 -8.94
CA PHE A 25 7.57 -11.49 -9.37
C PHE A 25 8.08 -11.65 -10.81
N ALA A 26 7.75 -10.71 -11.69
CA ALA A 26 8.17 -10.72 -13.10
C ALA A 26 9.06 -9.50 -13.43
N PRO A 27 10.41 -9.66 -13.54
CA PRO A 27 11.35 -8.54 -13.68
C PRO A 27 11.22 -7.74 -15.00
N ASP A 28 10.47 -8.26 -15.96
CA ASP A 28 10.13 -7.63 -17.24
C ASP A 28 8.92 -6.68 -17.15
N VAL A 29 8.22 -6.64 -16.02
CA VAL A 29 7.11 -5.71 -15.81
C VAL A 29 7.62 -4.28 -15.72
N ASP A 30 7.02 -3.41 -16.53
CA ASP A 30 7.33 -2.00 -16.58
C ASP A 30 6.64 -1.23 -15.44
N CYS A 31 7.39 -0.96 -14.36
CA CYS A 31 6.94 -0.13 -13.25
C CYS A 31 7.29 1.36 -13.41
N ARG A 32 7.69 1.81 -14.62
CA ARG A 32 8.09 3.21 -14.83
C ARG A 32 6.93 4.16 -14.54
N GLY A 33 7.26 5.28 -13.88
CA GLY A 33 6.30 6.31 -13.52
C GLY A 33 5.51 6.03 -12.23
N LEU A 34 5.56 4.82 -11.70
CA LEU A 34 4.95 4.47 -10.41
C LEU A 34 5.87 4.88 -9.26
N ALA A 35 5.33 5.61 -8.30
CA ALA A 35 6.12 6.12 -7.19
C ALA A 35 5.34 6.19 -5.87
N LEU A 36 6.08 5.96 -4.78
CA LEU A 36 5.59 6.10 -3.43
C LEU A 36 6.04 7.43 -2.82
N ASP A 37 5.12 8.05 -2.07
CA ASP A 37 5.42 9.20 -1.23
C ASP A 37 4.71 9.08 0.13
N ALA A 38 5.01 10.02 1.03
CA ALA A 38 4.44 10.03 2.37
C ALA A 38 2.90 10.14 2.39
N ARG A 39 2.29 10.82 1.40
CA ARG A 39 0.83 10.98 1.31
C ARG A 39 0.17 9.66 0.94
N ARG A 40 0.74 8.91 0.00
CA ARG A 40 0.31 7.57 -0.42
C ARG A 40 0.40 6.57 0.73
N VAL A 41 1.53 6.53 1.45
CA VAL A 41 1.68 5.68 2.65
C VAL A 41 0.62 6.00 3.71
N LYS A 42 0.41 7.28 4.02
CA LYS A 42 -0.63 7.70 4.99
C LYS A 42 -2.03 7.33 4.53
N SER A 43 -2.32 7.49 3.24
CA SER A 43 -3.64 7.13 2.68
C SER A 43 -3.88 5.63 2.78
N PHE A 44 -2.90 4.81 2.41
CA PHE A 44 -2.97 3.37 2.52
C PHE A 44 -3.22 2.92 3.96
N LEU A 45 -2.38 3.32 4.91
CA LEU A 45 -2.53 2.92 6.32
C LEU A 45 -3.88 3.33 6.92
N ARG A 46 -4.41 4.48 6.51
CA ARG A 46 -5.69 4.98 7.01
C ARG A 46 -6.89 4.15 6.54
N HIS A 47 -6.85 3.63 5.32
CA HIS A 47 -8.01 3.00 4.69
C HIS A 47 -7.91 1.48 4.60
N ALA A 48 -6.69 0.93 4.65
CA ALA A 48 -6.46 -0.48 4.49
C ALA A 48 -6.93 -1.29 5.71
N ALA A 49 -7.56 -2.43 5.42
CA ALA A 49 -8.09 -3.34 6.42
C ALA A 49 -7.30 -4.66 6.44
N LEU A 50 -7.26 -5.31 7.60
CA LEU A 50 -6.63 -6.62 7.76
C LEU A 50 -7.31 -7.67 6.87
N THR A 51 -6.47 -8.47 6.23
CA THR A 51 -6.86 -9.62 5.42
C THR A 51 -5.97 -10.82 5.75
N ASP A 52 -6.33 -12.00 5.25
CA ASP A 52 -5.55 -13.22 5.42
C ASP A 52 -4.48 -13.38 4.32
N SER A 53 -3.47 -14.21 4.59
CA SER A 53 -2.37 -14.46 3.66
C SER A 53 -2.79 -15.10 2.35
N GLY A 54 -3.86 -15.92 2.36
CA GLY A 54 -4.35 -16.58 1.15
C GLY A 54 -5.01 -15.58 0.21
N SER A 55 -5.84 -14.70 0.74
CA SER A 55 -6.45 -13.60 0.00
C SER A 55 -5.39 -12.62 -0.52
N TYR A 56 -4.39 -12.27 0.29
CA TYR A 56 -3.26 -11.45 -0.18
C TYR A 56 -2.53 -12.10 -1.34
N ARG A 57 -2.09 -13.37 -1.21
CA ARG A 57 -1.35 -14.05 -2.29
C ARG A 57 -2.14 -14.11 -3.59
N ARG A 58 -3.45 -14.39 -3.55
CA ARG A 58 -4.26 -14.48 -4.78
C ARG A 58 -4.38 -13.15 -5.52
N ASN A 59 -4.40 -12.03 -4.80
CA ASN A 59 -4.62 -10.71 -5.40
C ASN A 59 -3.33 -9.94 -5.64
N ALA A 60 -2.35 -10.04 -4.74
CA ALA A 60 -1.04 -9.40 -4.90
C ALA A 60 -0.23 -10.00 -6.05
N ILE A 61 -0.49 -11.24 -6.48
CA ILE A 61 0.12 -11.82 -7.69
C ILE A 61 -0.45 -11.18 -8.97
N LEU A 62 -1.61 -10.52 -8.91
CA LEU A 62 -2.23 -9.90 -10.09
C LEU A 62 -1.56 -8.57 -10.47
N ASP A 63 -0.68 -8.03 -9.64
CA ASP A 63 0.10 -6.84 -9.94
C ASP A 63 1.55 -7.03 -9.50
N ASP A 64 2.47 -6.59 -10.35
CA ASP A 64 3.88 -6.88 -10.19
C ASP A 64 4.66 -5.70 -9.61
N CYS A 65 4.07 -4.50 -9.55
CA CYS A 65 4.77 -3.29 -9.11
C CYS A 65 4.49 -2.94 -7.65
N SER A 66 5.54 -2.88 -6.84
CA SER A 66 5.43 -2.50 -5.42
C SER A 66 6.49 -1.48 -5.00
N ALA A 67 6.19 -0.74 -3.93
CA ALA A 67 7.13 0.17 -3.30
C ALA A 67 7.03 0.11 -1.77
N ASP A 68 8.14 0.40 -1.11
CA ASP A 68 8.30 0.23 0.34
C ASP A 68 8.59 1.56 1.06
N ALA A 69 8.09 1.67 2.29
CA ALA A 69 8.40 2.75 3.21
C ALA A 69 8.64 2.22 4.63
N THR A 70 9.56 2.84 5.34
CA THR A 70 9.72 2.65 6.78
C THR A 70 8.90 3.70 7.52
N VAL A 71 7.96 3.27 8.37
CA VAL A 71 7.07 4.13 9.14
C VAL A 71 7.40 4.01 10.62
N VAL A 72 7.68 5.15 11.25
CA VAL A 72 7.85 5.26 12.69
C VAL A 72 6.56 5.88 13.26
N PHE A 73 5.86 5.12 14.09
CA PHE A 73 4.66 5.56 14.80
C PHE A 73 5.02 6.37 16.06
N SER A 74 4.09 7.20 16.54
CA SER A 74 4.29 8.04 17.73
C SER A 74 4.53 7.21 19.00
N ASP A 75 4.02 5.97 19.06
CA ASP A 75 4.24 5.03 20.16
C ASP A 75 5.61 4.32 20.13
N GLY A 76 6.49 4.71 19.20
CA GLY A 76 7.84 4.18 19.07
C GLY A 76 7.96 2.93 18.20
N ARG A 77 6.83 2.33 17.76
CA ARG A 77 6.88 1.20 16.82
C ARG A 77 7.43 1.64 15.46
N THR A 78 8.28 0.81 14.87
CA THR A 78 8.79 1.00 13.50
C THR A 78 8.37 -0.16 12.63
N ALA A 79 7.69 0.12 11.52
CA ALA A 79 7.22 -0.89 10.58
C ALA A 79 7.73 -0.65 9.17
N THR A 80 7.98 -1.72 8.42
CA THR A 80 8.06 -1.65 6.96
C THR A 80 6.66 -1.80 6.39
N VAL A 81 6.25 -0.82 5.58
CA VAL A 81 5.00 -0.82 4.84
C VAL A 81 5.33 -1.04 3.38
N SER A 82 4.74 -2.06 2.79
CA SER A 82 4.85 -2.34 1.37
C SER A 82 3.49 -2.23 0.71
N ILE A 83 3.43 -1.59 -0.45
CA ILE A 83 2.19 -1.31 -1.17
C ILE A 83 2.34 -1.81 -2.61
N ASP A 84 1.38 -2.63 -3.02
CA ASP A 84 1.26 -3.18 -4.37
C ASP A 84 0.28 -2.27 -5.16
N SER A 85 0.72 -1.74 -6.31
CA SER A 85 0.09 -0.58 -6.98
C SER A 85 -1.33 -0.86 -7.47
N GLY A 86 -1.48 -1.69 -8.50
CA GLY A 86 -2.69 -1.96 -9.26
C GLY A 86 -3.75 -2.76 -8.52
N THR A 87 -3.46 -3.23 -7.31
CA THR A 87 -4.43 -4.02 -6.53
C THR A 87 -4.89 -3.28 -5.27
N GLY A 88 -4.13 -2.32 -4.76
CA GLY A 88 -4.42 -1.68 -3.47
C GLY A 88 -4.19 -2.60 -2.28
N TRP A 89 -3.38 -3.65 -2.44
CA TRP A 89 -2.96 -4.55 -1.37
C TRP A 89 -1.60 -4.14 -0.84
N GLY A 90 -1.22 -4.71 0.29
CA GLY A 90 0.10 -4.50 0.82
C GLY A 90 0.34 -5.23 2.13
N THR A 91 1.48 -4.94 2.74
CA THR A 91 1.88 -5.52 4.02
C THR A 91 2.38 -4.47 4.98
N VAL A 92 2.20 -4.76 6.28
CA VAL A 92 2.88 -4.03 7.36
C VAL A 92 3.63 -5.04 8.21
N SER A 93 4.94 -4.84 8.35
CA SER A 93 5.84 -5.75 9.05
C SER A 93 6.40 -5.10 10.31
N LEU A 94 5.96 -5.61 11.47
CA LEU A 94 6.41 -5.28 12.83
C LEU A 94 6.98 -6.57 13.45
N GLY A 95 8.09 -7.07 12.90
CA GLY A 95 8.63 -8.41 13.20
C GLY A 95 7.86 -9.56 12.53
N ARG A 96 6.51 -9.55 12.56
CA ARG A 96 5.66 -10.44 11.76
C ARG A 96 4.79 -9.63 10.81
N SER A 97 4.76 -10.05 9.54
CA SER A 97 3.94 -9.41 8.52
C SER A 97 2.45 -9.56 8.79
N ARG A 98 1.70 -8.49 8.53
CA ARG A 98 0.25 -8.45 8.44
C ARG A 98 -0.13 -8.02 7.03
N PHE A 99 -1.13 -8.67 6.48
CA PHE A 99 -1.60 -8.38 5.13
C PHE A 99 -2.76 -7.42 5.20
N LEU A 100 -2.79 -6.48 4.25
CA LEU A 100 -3.80 -5.45 4.17
C LEU A 100 -4.38 -5.37 2.76
N ALA A 101 -5.66 -5.01 2.68
CA ALA A 101 -6.37 -4.72 1.44
C ALA A 101 -7.07 -3.36 1.55
N CYS A 102 -7.06 -2.59 0.47
CA CYS A 102 -7.69 -1.28 0.37
C CYS A 102 -8.24 -1.05 -1.04
N ASP A 103 -9.55 -1.27 -1.23
CA ASP A 103 -10.19 -1.04 -2.54
C ASP A 103 -10.06 0.41 -3.02
N ALA A 104 -10.10 1.37 -2.10
CA ALA A 104 -9.89 2.79 -2.40
C ALA A 104 -8.43 3.13 -2.76
N CYS A 105 -7.50 2.19 -2.63
CA CYS A 105 -6.07 2.36 -2.89
C CYS A 105 -5.61 1.62 -4.15
N VAL A 106 -6.53 1.07 -4.94
CA VAL A 106 -6.20 0.56 -6.28
C VAL A 106 -5.57 1.68 -7.10
N ASP A 107 -4.40 1.39 -7.68
CA ASP A 107 -3.56 2.32 -8.45
C ASP A 107 -2.88 3.42 -7.63
N ILE A 108 -2.72 3.24 -6.32
CA ILE A 108 -2.19 4.31 -5.44
C ILE A 108 -0.81 4.83 -5.82
N LEU A 109 0.01 4.07 -6.53
CA LEU A 109 1.34 4.53 -6.99
C LEU A 109 1.29 5.28 -8.33
N GLN A 110 0.16 5.30 -9.04
CA GLN A 110 0.01 6.08 -10.27
C GLN A 110 0.14 7.58 -9.98
N PRO A 111 0.76 8.37 -10.89
CA PRO A 111 1.03 9.78 -10.67
C PRO A 111 -0.24 10.63 -10.48
N ASP A 112 -1.33 10.25 -11.13
CA ASP A 112 -2.64 10.91 -11.14
C ASP A 112 -3.64 10.33 -10.12
N PHE A 113 -3.17 9.48 -9.20
CA PHE A 113 -4.01 8.84 -8.20
C PHE A 113 -4.87 9.86 -7.42
N ASN A 114 -6.18 9.64 -7.43
CA ASN A 114 -7.14 10.45 -6.70
C ASN A 114 -7.33 9.93 -5.27
N PHE A 115 -7.04 10.79 -4.28
CA PHE A 115 -7.15 10.48 -2.86
C PHE A 115 -8.59 10.56 -2.29
N ASP A 116 -9.63 10.55 -3.14
CA ASP A 116 -11.01 10.49 -2.68
C ASP A 116 -11.28 9.16 -1.96
N PRO A 117 -11.60 9.17 -0.64
CA PRO A 117 -11.86 7.96 0.12
C PRO A 117 -13.13 7.21 -0.30
N ARG A 118 -13.96 7.80 -1.16
CA ARG A 118 -15.18 7.18 -1.73
C ARG A 118 -14.95 6.52 -3.09
N ARG A 119 -13.77 6.72 -3.69
CA ARG A 119 -13.39 6.10 -4.97
C ARG A 119 -13.54 4.59 -4.87
N ARG A 120 -14.25 4.01 -5.83
CA ARG A 120 -14.23 2.57 -6.11
C ARG A 120 -13.28 2.29 -7.26
N PRO A 121 -12.71 1.09 -7.35
CA PRO A 121 -11.89 0.69 -8.50
C PRO A 121 -12.59 0.92 -9.85
N SER A 122 -13.91 0.71 -9.91
CA SER A 122 -14.74 0.91 -11.11
C SER A 122 -14.90 2.38 -11.55
N ASP A 123 -14.55 3.35 -10.71
CA ASP A 123 -14.74 4.77 -11.02
C ASP A 123 -13.60 5.34 -11.88
N ALA A 124 -12.51 4.58 -12.07
CA ALA A 124 -11.37 4.98 -12.90
C ALA A 124 -11.55 4.69 -14.41
N GLU A 125 -12.58 3.91 -14.79
CA GLU A 125 -12.88 3.52 -16.18
C GLU A 125 -13.95 4.42 -16.87
N ARG A 126 -14.21 5.63 -16.36
CA ARG A 126 -15.30 6.50 -16.85
C ARG A 126 -14.84 7.85 -17.39
#